data_AF-A0A103XQQ7-F1
#
_entry.id   AF-A0A103XQQ7-F1
#
_cell.length_a   1.000
_cell.length_b   1.000
_cell.length_c   1.000
_cell.angle_alpha   90.00
_cell.angle_beta   90.00
_cell.angle_gamma   90.00
#
_symmetry.space_group_name_H-M   'P 1'
#
loop_
_entity.id
_entity.type
_entity.pdbx_description
1 polymer ?
#
loop_
_entity_poly.entity_id
_entity_poly.type
_entity_poly.pdbx_seq_one_letter_code
_entity_poly.pdbx_strand_id
1 'polypeptide(L)'
;MGSFAGHVVPGTLFLVVGVWHIWCTVVRYAADPKSFRVRVWNPVPGFNGKLKYLELYVIAVGAFIDMCIELLYSTHLKFFVNGVLNPHHMNDFEHGGMLLMFFVFSIIALLSEKTSFLPLPEGALCLISATAFCAEYLLFFFHSTTHKGLEGHYHLLLVLLVSLCILSIVCGAIVPTSLPADLCSGIAITLQGLWFYQTAFSLYGPMMPTGCKLNLNEITCSSHDHEVRGQLLANLQIFGLVFLVLAGVAGSYILADKRSGKGEFRMLHMTPDDGFHEQL
;
A
#
# COMPACT_ATOMS: atom_id res chain seq x y z
N MET A 1 -12.48 5.79 15.66
CA MET A 1 -11.89 7.12 15.95
C MET A 1 -10.42 7.08 15.60
N GLY A 2 -9.86 8.17 15.07
CA GLY A 2 -8.43 8.21 14.76
C GLY A 2 -7.56 8.34 16.01
N SER A 3 -6.44 7.62 16.04
CA SER A 3 -5.39 7.80 17.04
C SER A 3 -4.03 7.75 16.38
N PHE A 4 -2.99 8.26 17.04
CA PHE A 4 -1.64 8.21 16.50
C PHE A 4 -1.22 6.76 16.17
N ALA A 5 -1.40 5.85 17.13
CA ALA A 5 -1.07 4.43 16.96
C ALA A 5 -1.94 3.76 15.88
N GLY A 6 -3.24 4.08 15.86
CA GLY A 6 -4.19 3.56 14.87
C GLY A 6 -3.90 3.99 13.43
N HIS A 7 -3.05 5.00 13.23
CA HIS A 7 -2.53 5.35 11.89
C HIS A 7 -1.14 4.76 11.64
N VAL A 8 -0.23 4.82 12.62
CA VAL A 8 1.15 4.33 12.44
C VAL A 8 1.22 2.83 12.21
N VAL A 9 0.44 2.03 12.94
CA VAL A 9 0.46 0.56 12.83
C VAL A 9 0.04 0.09 11.42
N PRO A 10 -1.16 0.42 10.91
CA PRO A 10 -1.54 0.04 9.54
C PRO A 10 -0.63 0.72 8.50
N GLY A 11 -0.22 1.97 8.73
CA GLY A 11 0.73 2.69 7.87
C GLY A 11 2.07 1.95 7.70
N THR A 12 2.57 1.33 8.77
CA THR A 12 3.79 0.51 8.73
C THR A 12 3.61 -0.71 7.83
N LEU A 13 2.49 -1.42 7.96
CA LEU A 13 2.21 -2.62 7.18
C LEU A 13 2.13 -2.31 5.69
N PHE A 14 1.34 -1.29 5.31
CA PHE A 14 1.23 -0.84 3.92
C PHE A 14 2.56 -0.34 3.37
N LEU A 15 3.34 0.42 4.16
CA LEU A 15 4.64 0.93 3.72
C LEU A 15 5.62 -0.20 3.43
N VAL A 16 5.73 -1.18 4.34
CA VAL A 16 6.63 -2.33 4.16
C VAL A 16 6.22 -3.15 2.94
N VAL A 17 4.94 -3.51 2.82
CA VAL A 17 4.43 -4.29 1.68
C VAL A 17 4.57 -3.53 0.36
N GLY A 18 4.26 -2.22 0.34
CA GLY A 18 4.37 -1.39 -0.86
C GLY A 18 5.81 -1.23 -1.36
N VAL A 19 6.75 -0.91 -0.47
CA VAL A 19 8.17 -0.78 -0.83
C VAL A 19 8.74 -2.13 -1.28
N TRP A 20 8.35 -3.21 -0.60
CA TRP A 20 8.68 -4.57 -0.99
C TRP A 20 8.20 -4.88 -2.41
N HIS A 21 6.94 -4.57 -2.71
CA HIS A 21 6.34 -4.75 -4.03
C HIS A 21 7.10 -3.99 -5.12
N ILE A 22 7.37 -2.70 -4.90
CA ILE A 22 8.14 -1.86 -5.83
C ILE A 22 9.50 -2.52 -6.14
N TRP A 23 10.25 -2.89 -5.10
CA TRP A 23 11.57 -3.48 -5.27
C TRP A 23 11.52 -4.79 -6.06
N CYS A 24 10.60 -5.69 -5.70
CA CYS A 24 10.44 -6.96 -6.38
C CYS A 24 10.01 -6.81 -7.84
N THR A 25 9.05 -5.93 -8.13
CA THR A 25 8.60 -5.62 -9.50
C THR A 25 9.74 -5.10 -10.35
N VAL A 26 10.51 -4.15 -9.82
CA VAL A 26 11.66 -3.56 -10.52
C VAL A 26 12.76 -4.58 -10.79
N VAL A 27 13.13 -5.40 -9.79
CA VAL A 27 14.15 -6.45 -9.96
C VAL A 27 13.70 -7.51 -10.96
N ARG A 28 12.44 -7.95 -10.90
CA ARG A 28 11.86 -8.91 -11.86
C ARG A 28 11.94 -8.37 -13.29
N TYR A 29 11.54 -7.11 -13.48
CA TYR A 29 11.58 -6.48 -14.79
C TYR A 29 13.01 -6.28 -15.29
N ALA A 30 13.94 -5.81 -14.45
CA ALA A 30 15.34 -5.62 -14.81
C ALA A 30 16.00 -6.95 -15.21
N ALA A 31 15.65 -8.06 -14.54
CA ALA A 31 16.14 -9.40 -14.86
C ALA A 31 15.64 -9.91 -16.22
N ASP A 32 14.32 -9.88 -16.47
CA ASP A 32 13.75 -10.31 -17.74
C ASP A 32 12.50 -9.49 -18.15
N PRO A 33 12.69 -8.40 -18.93
CA PRO A 33 11.59 -7.57 -19.42
C PRO A 33 10.61 -8.32 -20.33
N LYS A 34 11.07 -9.36 -21.06
CA LYS A 34 10.24 -10.03 -22.08
C LYS A 34 9.25 -11.01 -21.46
N SER A 35 9.65 -11.68 -20.38
CA SER A 35 8.78 -12.61 -19.63
C SER A 35 8.03 -11.95 -18.47
N PHE A 36 8.14 -10.62 -18.32
CA PHE A 36 7.50 -9.90 -17.24
C PHE A 36 5.98 -10.15 -17.21
N ARG A 37 5.49 -10.40 -15.99
CA ARG A 37 4.09 -10.60 -15.66
C ARG A 37 3.80 -9.95 -14.32
N VAL A 38 2.71 -9.21 -14.21
CA VAL A 38 2.16 -8.65 -12.96
C VAL A 38 2.06 -9.75 -11.92
N ARG A 39 2.29 -9.41 -10.65
CA ARG A 39 2.01 -10.29 -9.51
C ARG A 39 1.39 -9.46 -8.40
N VAL A 40 0.29 -9.92 -7.81
CA VAL A 40 -0.37 -9.27 -6.67
C VAL A 40 0.45 -9.39 -5.38
N TRP A 41 1.33 -10.39 -5.31
CA TRP A 41 2.26 -10.60 -4.21
C TRP A 41 3.61 -11.09 -4.74
N ASN A 42 4.69 -10.83 -4.03
CA ASN A 42 6.05 -11.10 -4.48
C ASN A 42 6.80 -12.07 -3.56
N PRO A 43 7.37 -13.16 -4.11
CA PRO A 43 8.13 -14.10 -3.31
C PRO A 43 9.51 -13.57 -2.92
N VAL A 44 9.98 -13.95 -1.73
CA VAL A 44 11.38 -13.73 -1.32
C VAL A 44 12.27 -14.77 -1.98
N PRO A 45 13.22 -14.41 -2.87
CA PRO A 45 14.20 -15.35 -3.38
C PRO A 45 15.22 -15.74 -2.29
N GLY A 46 15.69 -16.98 -2.32
CA GLY A 46 16.74 -17.48 -1.41
C GLY A 46 16.23 -18.27 -0.18
N PHE A 47 17.08 -18.43 0.84
CA PHE A 47 16.81 -19.16 2.08
C PHE A 47 16.21 -20.57 1.90
N ASN A 48 16.66 -21.31 0.87
CA ASN A 48 16.11 -22.62 0.49
C ASN A 48 14.57 -22.62 0.32
N GLY A 49 13.99 -21.49 -0.09
CA GLY A 49 12.55 -21.34 -0.29
C GLY A 49 11.73 -21.20 1.01
N LYS A 50 12.36 -21.23 2.20
CA LYS A 50 11.64 -21.12 3.49
C LYS A 50 10.88 -19.81 3.63
N LEU A 51 11.40 -18.73 3.05
CA LEU A 51 10.80 -17.39 3.09
C LEU A 51 9.98 -17.06 1.83
N LYS A 52 9.75 -18.03 0.93
CA LYS A 52 9.07 -17.80 -0.35
C LYS A 52 7.76 -17.02 -0.18
N TYR A 53 6.97 -17.34 0.84
CA TYR A 53 5.64 -16.76 1.08
C TYR A 53 5.61 -15.67 2.17
N LEU A 54 6.75 -15.06 2.49
CA LEU A 54 6.87 -14.12 3.61
C LEU A 54 5.89 -12.96 3.52
N GLU A 55 5.72 -12.36 2.34
CA GLU A 55 4.77 -11.25 2.16
C GLU A 55 3.34 -11.64 2.53
N LEU A 56 2.87 -12.80 2.05
CA LEU A 56 1.54 -13.31 2.38
C LEU A 56 1.41 -13.63 3.87
N TYR A 57 2.47 -14.11 4.52
CA TYR A 57 2.47 -14.32 5.98
C TYR A 57 2.42 -13.00 6.75
N VAL A 58 3.14 -11.97 6.30
CA VAL A 58 3.11 -10.64 6.90
C VAL A 58 1.70 -10.05 6.81
N ILE A 59 1.05 -10.16 5.65
CA ILE A 59 -0.33 -9.70 5.47
C ILE A 59 -1.29 -10.53 6.33
N ALA A 60 -1.21 -11.86 6.31
CA ALA A 60 -2.11 -12.74 7.05
C ALA A 60 -2.01 -12.53 8.56
N VAL A 61 -0.79 -12.61 9.10
CA VAL A 61 -0.55 -12.50 10.55
C VAL A 61 -0.80 -11.07 11.01
N GLY A 62 -0.38 -10.07 10.22
CA GLY A 62 -0.65 -8.66 10.51
C GLY A 62 -2.14 -8.37 10.60
N ALA A 63 -2.90 -8.72 9.56
CA ALA A 63 -4.34 -8.53 9.52
C ALA A 63 -5.07 -9.32 10.62
N PHE A 64 -4.63 -10.55 10.91
CA PHE A 64 -5.24 -11.35 11.98
C PHE A 64 -5.01 -10.75 13.37
N ILE A 65 -3.77 -10.36 13.68
CA ILE A 65 -3.44 -9.74 14.97
C ILE A 65 -4.20 -8.43 15.14
N ASP A 66 -4.21 -7.58 14.11
CA ASP A 66 -4.91 -6.29 14.16
C ASP A 66 -6.44 -6.50 14.32
N MET A 67 -7.01 -7.47 13.59
CA MET A 67 -8.41 -7.86 13.74
C MET A 67 -8.71 -8.34 15.17
N CYS A 68 -7.81 -9.11 15.79
CA CYS A 68 -7.95 -9.52 17.18
C CYS A 68 -7.85 -8.33 18.15
N ILE A 69 -6.99 -7.36 17.91
CA ILE A 69 -6.88 -6.16 18.73
C ILE A 69 -8.18 -5.36 18.65
N GLU A 70 -8.66 -5.07 17.44
CA GLU A 70 -9.90 -4.30 17.24
C GLU A 70 -11.12 -5.03 17.83
N LEU A 71 -11.29 -6.32 17.54
CA LEU A 71 -12.48 -7.05 17.98
C LEU A 71 -12.45 -7.47 19.44
N LEU A 72 -11.29 -7.82 20.02
CA LEU A 72 -11.21 -8.39 21.37
C LEU A 72 -10.75 -7.36 22.40
N TYR A 73 -9.69 -6.60 22.09
CA TYR A 73 -9.08 -5.67 23.02
C TYR A 73 -9.84 -4.35 23.07
N SER A 74 -10.09 -3.71 21.92
CA SER A 74 -10.78 -2.41 21.85
C SER A 74 -12.23 -2.50 22.33
N THR A 75 -12.95 -3.60 22.00
CA THR A 75 -14.33 -3.79 22.48
C THR A 75 -14.44 -4.26 23.94
N HIS A 76 -13.31 -4.57 24.60
CA HIS A 76 -13.26 -5.24 25.91
C HIS A 76 -14.16 -6.49 25.98
N LEU A 77 -14.31 -7.22 24.87
CA LEU A 77 -15.21 -8.38 24.69
C LEU A 77 -16.71 -8.07 24.89
N LYS A 78 -17.10 -6.79 24.88
CA LYS A 78 -18.49 -6.34 25.04
C LYS A 78 -19.17 -6.15 23.69
N PHE A 79 -19.38 -7.27 23.01
CA PHE A 79 -20.04 -7.32 21.70
C PHE A 79 -21.49 -6.85 21.75
N PHE A 80 -22.25 -7.31 22.75
CA PHE A 80 -23.68 -7.01 22.86
C PHE A 80 -23.98 -6.29 24.17
N VAL A 81 -24.77 -5.21 24.08
CA VAL A 81 -25.35 -4.50 25.21
C VAL A 81 -26.85 -4.46 25.00
N ASN A 82 -27.62 -4.98 25.97
CA ASN A 82 -29.08 -5.06 25.90
C ASN A 82 -29.63 -5.79 24.65
N GLY A 83 -28.94 -6.83 24.18
CA GLY A 83 -29.36 -7.64 23.03
C GLY A 83 -29.08 -7.00 21.65
N VAL A 84 -28.43 -5.83 21.62
CA VAL A 84 -28.03 -5.13 20.39
C VAL A 84 -26.50 -5.04 20.35
N LEU A 85 -25.91 -5.04 19.13
CA LEU A 85 -24.48 -4.82 18.93
C LEU A 85 -24.09 -3.48 19.55
N ASN A 86 -23.01 -3.46 20.34
CA ASN A 86 -22.63 -2.30 21.14
C ASN A 86 -22.35 -1.07 20.26
N PRO A 87 -23.20 -0.01 20.32
CA PRO A 87 -23.06 1.15 19.46
C PRO A 87 -21.74 1.90 19.66
N HIS A 88 -21.15 1.82 20.86
CA HIS A 88 -19.90 2.49 21.20
C HIS A 88 -18.66 1.88 20.52
N HIS A 89 -18.76 0.65 20.01
CA HIS A 89 -17.66 -0.07 19.37
C HIS A 89 -17.94 -0.39 17.89
N MET A 90 -18.93 0.27 17.28
CA MET A 90 -19.27 0.05 15.86
C MET A 90 -18.08 0.27 14.92
N ASN A 91 -17.27 1.28 15.21
CA ASN A 91 -16.04 1.55 14.46
C ASN A 91 -15.09 0.34 14.49
N ASP A 92 -14.91 -0.28 15.65
CA ASP A 92 -13.99 -1.41 15.84
C ASP A 92 -14.49 -2.65 15.09
N PHE A 93 -15.82 -2.85 15.02
CA PHE A 93 -16.44 -3.89 14.19
C PHE A 93 -16.23 -3.68 12.70
N GLU A 94 -16.39 -2.44 12.22
CA GLU A 94 -16.15 -2.10 10.83
C GLU A 94 -14.67 -2.36 10.46
N HIS A 95 -13.74 -1.93 11.32
CA HIS A 95 -12.31 -2.14 11.12
C HIS A 95 -11.97 -3.63 11.13
N GLY A 96 -12.53 -4.41 12.07
CA GLY A 96 -12.41 -5.86 12.08
C GLY A 96 -12.93 -6.53 10.79
N GLY A 97 -14.05 -6.04 10.25
CA GLY A 97 -14.60 -6.50 8.97
C GLY A 97 -13.70 -6.19 7.78
N MET A 98 -13.09 -5.02 7.74
CA MET A 98 -12.11 -4.63 6.73
C MET A 98 -10.83 -5.49 6.81
N LEU A 99 -10.28 -5.68 8.01
CA LEU A 99 -9.09 -6.51 8.24
C LEU A 99 -9.33 -7.99 7.89
N LEU A 100 -10.54 -8.49 8.15
CA LEU A 100 -10.96 -9.83 7.73
C LEU A 100 -10.82 -10.03 6.21
N MET A 101 -11.10 -9.02 5.40
CA MET A 101 -10.98 -9.13 3.94
C MET A 101 -9.52 -9.28 3.49
N PHE A 102 -8.58 -8.55 4.09
CA PHE A 102 -7.15 -8.72 3.85
C PHE A 102 -6.64 -10.08 4.33
N PHE A 103 -7.14 -10.55 5.48
CA PHE A 103 -6.85 -11.90 5.98
C PHE A 103 -7.34 -12.97 4.99
N VAL A 104 -8.60 -12.91 4.55
CA VAL A 104 -9.18 -13.84 3.58
C VAL A 104 -8.39 -13.85 2.27
N PHE A 105 -8.02 -12.67 1.73
CA PHE A 105 -7.16 -12.56 0.55
C PHE A 105 -5.85 -13.35 0.75
N SER A 106 -5.14 -13.10 1.84
CA SER A 106 -3.84 -13.73 2.10
C SER A 106 -3.94 -15.25 2.24
N ILE A 107 -5.00 -15.77 2.87
CA ILE A 107 -5.26 -17.20 3.00
C ILE A 107 -5.58 -17.83 1.64
N ILE A 108 -6.41 -17.19 0.82
CA ILE A 108 -6.72 -17.68 -0.53
C ILE A 108 -5.46 -17.72 -1.40
N ALA A 109 -4.63 -16.67 -1.36
CA ALA A 109 -3.37 -16.62 -2.09
C ALA A 109 -2.41 -17.74 -1.62
N LEU A 110 -2.28 -17.96 -0.31
CA LEU A 110 -1.47 -19.05 0.24
C LEU A 110 -1.98 -20.43 -0.17
N LEU A 111 -3.30 -20.66 -0.15
CA LEU A 111 -3.91 -21.92 -0.56
C LEU A 111 -3.69 -22.17 -2.05
N SER A 112 -3.87 -21.15 -2.88
CA SER A 112 -3.62 -21.23 -4.33
C SER A 112 -2.17 -21.58 -4.66
N GLU A 113 -1.23 -21.09 -3.86
CA GLU A 113 0.20 -21.30 -4.09
C GLU A 113 0.78 -22.57 -3.48
N LYS A 114 0.19 -23.08 -2.40
CA LYS A 114 0.69 -24.26 -1.69
C LYS A 114 -0.04 -25.55 -2.03
N THR A 115 -1.26 -25.44 -2.56
CA THR A 115 -2.12 -26.60 -2.78
C THR A 115 -2.58 -26.65 -4.22
N SER A 116 -2.86 -27.86 -4.70
CA SER A 116 -3.54 -28.07 -5.99
C SER A 116 -5.06 -27.96 -5.88
N PHE A 117 -5.60 -27.68 -4.68
CA PHE A 117 -7.04 -27.66 -4.45
C PHE A 117 -7.72 -26.42 -5.03
N LEU A 118 -7.02 -25.29 -5.06
CA LEU A 118 -7.58 -24.01 -5.51
C LEU A 118 -6.59 -23.26 -6.41
N PRO A 119 -6.21 -23.80 -7.59
CA PRO A 119 -5.29 -23.12 -8.49
C PRO A 119 -5.98 -21.90 -9.11
N LEU A 120 -5.68 -20.71 -8.61
CA LEU A 120 -6.24 -19.46 -9.13
C LEU A 120 -5.25 -18.79 -10.09
N PRO A 121 -5.74 -18.24 -11.22
CA PRO A 121 -4.92 -17.39 -12.06
C PRO A 121 -4.59 -16.08 -11.33
N GLU A 122 -3.45 -15.49 -11.66
CA GLU A 122 -2.96 -14.24 -11.05
C GLU A 122 -4.01 -13.12 -11.09
N GLY A 123 -4.72 -12.97 -12.22
CA GLY A 123 -5.78 -11.98 -12.35
C GLY A 123 -6.93 -12.16 -11.35
N ALA A 124 -7.25 -13.40 -10.96
CA ALA A 124 -8.26 -13.64 -9.92
C ALA A 124 -7.75 -13.22 -8.54
N LEU A 125 -6.48 -13.49 -8.23
CA LEU A 125 -5.86 -13.03 -6.99
C LEU A 125 -5.79 -11.50 -6.92
N CYS A 126 -5.49 -10.83 -8.04
CA CYS A 126 -5.59 -9.37 -8.16
C CYS A 126 -7.02 -8.87 -7.82
N LEU A 127 -8.06 -9.48 -8.40
CA LEU A 127 -9.45 -9.05 -8.12
C LEU A 127 -9.89 -9.31 -6.68
N ILE A 128 -9.42 -10.39 -6.06
CA ILE A 128 -9.66 -10.67 -4.64
C ILE A 128 -8.96 -9.61 -3.77
N SER A 129 -7.71 -9.26 -4.08
CA SER A 129 -7.01 -8.16 -3.40
C SER A 129 -7.71 -6.82 -3.59
N ALA A 130 -8.16 -6.49 -4.81
CA ALA A 130 -8.93 -5.28 -5.09
C ALA A 130 -10.25 -5.24 -4.31
N THR A 131 -10.87 -6.40 -4.04
CA THR A 131 -12.07 -6.49 -3.19
C THR A 131 -11.76 -6.18 -1.73
N ALA A 132 -10.60 -6.59 -1.21
CA ALA A 132 -10.16 -6.22 0.13
C ALA A 132 -9.92 -4.71 0.25
N PHE A 133 -9.22 -4.10 -0.73
CA PHE A 133 -9.08 -2.64 -0.79
C PHE A 133 -10.42 -1.92 -1.01
N CYS A 134 -11.39 -2.53 -1.69
CA CYS A 134 -12.74 -1.98 -1.82
C CYS A 134 -13.48 -1.94 -0.47
N ALA A 135 -13.33 -2.98 0.36
CA ALA A 135 -13.88 -2.96 1.72
C ALA A 135 -13.23 -1.86 2.58
N GLU A 136 -11.91 -1.68 2.45
CA GLU A 136 -11.19 -0.56 3.08
C GLU A 136 -11.68 0.81 2.59
N TYR A 137 -11.82 0.98 1.27
CA TYR A 137 -12.33 2.19 0.65
C TYR A 137 -13.71 2.56 1.20
N LEU A 138 -14.64 1.60 1.24
CA LEU A 138 -16.00 1.86 1.72
C LEU A 138 -16.00 2.30 3.18
N LEU A 139 -15.24 1.60 4.03
CA LEU A 139 -15.10 1.96 5.44
C LEU A 139 -14.55 3.39 5.58
N PHE A 140 -13.43 3.70 4.96
CA PHE A 140 -12.83 5.03 5.06
C PHE A 140 -13.65 6.11 4.39
N PHE A 141 -14.38 5.82 3.33
CA PHE A 141 -15.27 6.79 2.70
C PHE A 141 -16.37 7.21 3.67
N PHE A 142 -17.09 6.26 4.28
CA PHE A 142 -18.13 6.58 5.26
C PHE A 142 -17.54 7.22 6.52
N HIS A 143 -16.38 6.77 7.00
CA HIS A 143 -15.68 7.41 8.11
C HIS A 143 -15.31 8.86 7.78
N SER A 144 -14.74 9.09 6.60
CA SER A 144 -14.32 10.42 6.13
C SER A 144 -15.50 11.36 5.96
N THR A 145 -16.68 10.89 5.53
CA THR A 145 -17.89 11.75 5.44
C THR A 145 -18.41 12.20 6.80
N THR A 146 -18.02 11.52 7.87
CA THR A 146 -18.37 11.89 9.25
C THR A 146 -17.48 13.02 9.76
N HIS A 147 -16.24 13.12 9.24
CA HIS A 147 -15.28 14.16 9.59
C HIS A 147 -15.45 15.42 8.73
N LYS A 148 -15.20 16.59 9.33
CA LYS A 148 -15.23 17.88 8.63
C LYS A 148 -13.92 18.63 8.81
N GLY A 149 -13.69 19.62 7.96
CA GLY A 149 -12.54 20.51 8.02
C GLY A 149 -11.21 19.82 7.75
N LEU A 150 -10.20 20.08 8.59
CA LEU A 150 -8.84 19.59 8.37
C LEU A 150 -8.74 18.06 8.40
N GLU A 151 -9.35 17.41 9.40
CA GLU A 151 -9.34 15.95 9.55
C GLU A 151 -9.99 15.26 8.34
N GLY A 152 -11.17 15.74 7.94
CA GLY A 152 -11.87 15.22 6.76
C GLY A 152 -11.05 15.35 5.48
N HIS A 153 -10.26 16.42 5.32
CA HIS A 153 -9.41 16.60 4.15
C HIS A 153 -8.26 15.58 4.07
N TYR A 154 -7.60 15.27 5.19
CA TYR A 154 -6.57 14.24 5.23
C TYR A 154 -7.16 12.85 4.96
N HIS A 155 -8.32 12.53 5.53
CA HIS A 155 -9.00 11.26 5.27
C HIS A 155 -9.53 11.16 3.83
N LEU A 156 -9.98 12.25 3.21
CA LEU A 156 -10.34 12.26 1.80
C LEU A 156 -9.14 11.91 0.91
N LEU A 157 -7.97 12.49 1.18
CA LEU A 157 -6.74 12.14 0.47
C LEU A 157 -6.36 10.66 0.65
N LEU A 158 -6.58 10.09 1.84
CA LEU A 158 -6.39 8.66 2.08
C LEU A 158 -7.34 7.81 1.22
N VAL A 159 -8.62 8.15 1.17
CA VAL A 159 -9.63 7.47 0.34
C VAL A 159 -9.25 7.52 -1.14
N LEU A 160 -8.73 8.65 -1.62
CA LEU A 160 -8.22 8.77 -3.00
C LEU A 160 -7.03 7.84 -3.25
N LEU A 161 -6.09 7.71 -2.31
CA LEU A 161 -4.97 6.77 -2.44
C LEU A 161 -5.45 5.31 -2.48
N VAL A 162 -6.39 4.93 -1.62
CA VAL A 162 -7.00 3.57 -1.64
C VAL A 162 -7.68 3.31 -2.98
N SER A 163 -8.39 4.31 -3.54
CA SER A 163 -9.00 4.17 -4.86
C SER A 163 -7.97 3.99 -5.97
N LEU A 164 -6.78 4.62 -5.87
CA LEU A 164 -5.66 4.35 -6.78
C LEU A 164 -5.09 2.93 -6.60
N CYS A 165 -5.04 2.38 -5.38
CA CYS A 165 -4.70 0.98 -5.15
C CYS A 165 -5.67 0.05 -5.88
N ILE A 166 -6.99 0.25 -5.73
CA ILE A 166 -8.01 -0.56 -6.41
C ILE A 166 -7.84 -0.48 -7.93
N LEU A 167 -7.76 0.73 -8.49
CA LEU A 167 -7.65 0.94 -9.94
C LEU A 167 -6.38 0.31 -10.51
N SER A 168 -5.24 0.48 -9.85
CA SER A 168 -3.97 -0.09 -10.31
C SER A 168 -3.95 -1.62 -10.25
N ILE A 169 -4.51 -2.23 -9.21
CA ILE A 169 -4.62 -3.69 -9.08
C ILE A 169 -5.57 -4.26 -10.15
N VAL A 170 -6.72 -3.62 -10.38
CA VAL A 170 -7.66 -4.03 -11.44
C VAL A 170 -7.01 -3.89 -12.82
N CYS A 171 -6.30 -2.79 -13.08
CA CYS A 171 -5.50 -2.64 -14.30
C CYS A 171 -4.47 -3.77 -14.43
N GLY A 172 -3.78 -4.14 -13.35
CA GLY A 172 -2.86 -5.28 -13.33
C GLY A 172 -3.51 -6.61 -13.70
N ALA A 173 -4.77 -6.82 -13.35
CA ALA A 173 -5.54 -7.99 -13.76
C ALA A 173 -5.90 -7.98 -15.26
N ILE A 174 -6.23 -6.81 -15.81
CA ILE A 174 -6.65 -6.63 -17.21
C ILE A 174 -5.45 -6.67 -18.17
N VAL A 175 -4.34 -6.04 -17.80
CA VAL A 175 -3.10 -5.96 -18.60
C VAL A 175 -1.92 -6.62 -17.86
N PRO A 176 -1.91 -7.96 -17.70
CA PRO A 176 -0.98 -8.68 -16.83
C PRO A 176 0.47 -8.66 -17.29
N THR A 177 0.78 -8.06 -18.44
CA THR A 177 2.15 -7.96 -18.99
C THR A 177 2.73 -6.56 -18.86
N SER A 178 1.98 -5.61 -18.28
CA SER A 178 2.35 -4.20 -18.20
C SER A 178 3.14 -3.90 -16.92
N LEU A 179 4.40 -3.49 -17.07
CA LEU A 179 5.20 -2.98 -15.95
C LEU A 179 4.54 -1.79 -15.24
N PRO A 180 4.05 -0.75 -15.96
CA PRO A 180 3.38 0.38 -15.31
C PRO A 180 2.19 -0.06 -14.46
N ALA A 181 1.42 -1.07 -14.88
CA ALA A 181 0.29 -1.55 -14.11
C ALA A 181 0.72 -2.18 -12.77
N ASP A 182 1.75 -3.03 -12.77
CA ASP A 182 2.31 -3.65 -11.56
C ASP A 182 3.01 -2.62 -10.65
N LEU A 183 3.68 -1.63 -11.25
CA LEU A 183 4.44 -0.63 -10.51
C LEU A 183 3.53 0.41 -9.85
N CYS A 184 2.43 0.78 -10.52
CA CYS A 184 1.44 1.70 -9.98
C CYS A 184 0.78 1.15 -8.70
N SER A 185 0.54 -0.16 -8.59
CA SER A 185 -0.03 -0.74 -7.36
C SER A 185 0.97 -0.65 -6.20
N GLY A 186 2.23 -1.01 -6.42
CA GLY A 186 3.29 -0.83 -5.41
C GLY A 186 3.46 0.64 -4.98
N ILE A 187 3.42 1.58 -5.93
CA ILE A 187 3.46 3.03 -5.66
C ILE A 187 2.26 3.48 -4.84
N ALA A 188 1.04 3.08 -5.23
CA ALA A 188 -0.18 3.48 -4.54
C ALA A 188 -0.21 2.95 -3.10
N ILE A 189 0.15 1.68 -2.89
CA ILE A 189 0.24 1.05 -1.56
C ILE A 189 1.30 1.74 -0.69
N THR A 190 2.46 2.06 -1.28
CA THR A 190 3.52 2.81 -0.58
C THR A 190 3.04 4.20 -0.15
N LEU A 191 2.37 4.93 -1.06
CA LEU A 191 1.81 6.24 -0.77
C LEU A 191 0.72 6.17 0.28
N GLN A 192 -0.16 5.18 0.24
CA GLN A 192 -1.15 4.92 1.27
C GLN A 192 -0.48 4.75 2.65
N GLY A 193 0.56 3.91 2.75
CA GLY A 193 1.33 3.73 3.98
C GLY A 193 2.00 5.02 4.48
N LEU A 194 2.66 5.78 3.59
CA LEU A 194 3.25 7.07 3.95
C LEU A 194 2.19 8.10 4.38
N TRP A 195 1.01 8.09 3.76
CA TRP A 195 -0.06 9.02 4.08
C TRP A 195 -0.69 8.73 5.44
N PHE A 196 -0.77 7.46 5.85
CA PHE A 196 -1.10 7.10 7.23
C PHE A 196 -0.12 7.74 8.23
N TYR A 197 1.19 7.64 7.99
CA TYR A 197 2.18 8.32 8.81
C TYR A 197 2.00 9.83 8.80
N GLN A 198 1.82 10.43 7.61
CA GLN A 198 1.63 11.87 7.49
C GLN A 198 0.41 12.33 8.28
N THR A 199 -0.69 11.59 8.21
CA THR A 199 -1.91 11.82 8.98
C THR A 199 -1.63 11.68 10.48
N ALA A 200 -0.95 10.61 10.92
CA ALA A 200 -0.59 10.40 12.32
C ALA A 200 0.21 11.59 12.89
N PHE A 201 1.26 12.02 12.19
CA PHE A 201 2.12 13.10 12.67
C PHE A 201 1.45 14.48 12.58
N SER A 202 0.67 14.74 11.52
CA SER A 202 0.05 16.05 11.28
C SER A 202 -1.23 16.27 12.06
N LEU A 203 -1.97 15.21 12.39
CA LEU A 203 -3.25 15.31 13.08
C LEU A 203 -3.18 14.90 14.56
N TYR A 204 -2.34 13.92 14.87
CA TYR A 204 -2.27 13.30 16.19
C TYR A 204 -0.88 13.37 16.83
N GLY A 205 0.03 14.13 16.20
CA GLY A 205 1.44 14.18 16.55
C GLY A 205 2.01 15.60 16.58
N PRO A 206 3.34 15.72 16.62
CA PRO A 206 4.03 17.01 16.80
C PRO A 206 3.93 17.96 15.59
N MET A 207 3.42 17.51 14.43
CA MET A 207 3.35 18.32 13.20
C MET A 207 1.99 18.99 12.99
N MET A 208 1.19 19.14 14.05
CA MET A 208 -0.09 19.85 14.01
C MET A 208 0.06 21.25 13.39
N PRO A 209 -0.72 21.59 12.33
CA PRO A 209 -0.68 22.91 11.73
C PRO A 209 -0.97 24.03 12.73
N THR A 210 -0.27 25.15 12.61
CA THR A 210 -0.41 26.30 13.51
C THR A 210 -1.85 26.80 13.52
N GLY A 211 -2.43 26.90 14.72
CA GLY A 211 -3.82 27.34 14.92
C GLY A 211 -4.84 26.20 14.98
N CYS A 212 -4.43 24.95 14.75
CA CYS A 212 -5.27 23.77 14.95
C CYS A 212 -4.83 23.00 16.20
N LYS A 213 -5.78 22.30 16.83
CA LYS A 213 -5.54 21.46 18.02
C LYS A 213 -6.54 20.31 18.09
N LEU A 214 -6.07 19.19 18.64
CA LEU A 214 -6.89 18.05 19.00
C LEU A 214 -7.57 18.34 20.35
N ASN A 215 -8.91 18.47 20.37
CA ASN A 215 -9.69 18.61 21.61
C ASN A 215 -10.62 17.41 21.77
N LEU A 216 -10.48 16.65 22.86
CA LEU A 216 -11.42 15.59 23.28
C LEU A 216 -11.75 14.52 22.21
N ASN A 217 -10.96 14.43 21.12
CA ASN A 217 -11.06 13.54 19.94
C ASN A 217 -11.55 14.18 18.63
N GLU A 218 -11.67 15.51 18.57
CA GLU A 218 -11.94 16.23 17.32
C GLU A 218 -10.84 17.25 17.03
N ILE A 219 -10.49 17.37 15.75
CA ILE A 219 -9.53 18.37 15.29
C ILE A 219 -10.27 19.67 15.01
N THR A 220 -9.90 20.71 15.77
CA THR A 220 -10.52 22.03 15.66
C THR A 220 -9.46 23.07 15.35
N CYS A 221 -9.77 23.98 14.43
CA CYS A 221 -8.91 25.11 14.08
C CYS A 221 -9.52 26.41 14.63
N SER A 222 -8.66 27.33 15.07
CA SER A 222 -9.07 28.60 15.71
C SER A 222 -9.77 29.56 14.75
N SER A 223 -9.50 29.45 13.45
CA SER A 223 -10.18 30.19 12.40
C SER A 223 -10.25 29.38 11.11
N HIS A 224 -11.14 29.79 10.20
CA HIS A 224 -11.24 29.21 8.86
C HIS A 224 -9.92 29.34 8.06
N ASP A 225 -9.18 30.44 8.24
CA ASP A 225 -7.91 30.65 7.55
C ASP A 225 -6.83 29.64 8.00
N HIS A 226 -6.82 29.28 9.28
CA HIS A 226 -5.93 28.23 9.80
C HIS A 226 -6.28 26.85 9.25
N GLU A 227 -7.57 26.56 9.08
CA GLU A 227 -8.04 25.31 8.46
C GLU A 227 -7.61 25.22 7.00
N VAL A 228 -7.89 26.25 6.19
CA VAL A 228 -7.49 26.31 4.78
C VAL A 228 -5.98 26.19 4.64
N ARG A 229 -5.21 26.86 5.50
CA ARG A 229 -3.75 26.73 5.51
C ARG A 229 -3.30 25.30 5.82
N GLY A 230 -3.95 24.62 6.75
CA GLY A 230 -3.69 23.22 7.06
C GLY A 230 -3.99 22.29 5.89
N GLN A 231 -5.09 22.53 5.16
CA GLN A 231 -5.46 21.77 3.97
C GLN A 231 -4.47 22.00 2.80
N LEU A 232 -4.02 23.24 2.59
CA LEU A 232 -2.98 23.56 1.61
C LEU A 232 -1.64 22.89 1.97
N LEU A 233 -1.29 22.84 3.25
CA LEU A 233 -0.11 22.12 3.71
C LEU A 233 -0.24 20.62 3.42
N ALA A 234 -1.41 20.02 3.63
CA ALA A 234 -1.68 18.63 3.28
C ALA A 234 -1.48 18.36 1.78
N ASN A 235 -1.95 19.27 0.92
CA ASN A 235 -1.75 19.17 -0.53
C ASN A 235 -0.26 19.24 -0.91
N LEU A 236 0.51 20.11 -0.27
CA LEU A 236 1.95 20.18 -0.48
C LEU A 236 2.66 18.90 0.01
N GLN A 237 2.27 18.37 1.16
CA GLN A 237 2.80 17.13 1.72
C GLN A 237 2.56 15.95 0.77
N ILE A 238 1.35 15.79 0.23
CA ILE A 238 1.07 14.68 -0.70
C ILE A 238 1.88 14.82 -1.99
N PHE A 239 2.06 16.03 -2.54
CA PHE A 239 2.94 16.24 -3.69
C PHE A 239 4.41 15.89 -3.37
N GLY A 240 4.89 16.26 -2.19
CA GLY A 240 6.21 15.88 -1.71
C GLY A 240 6.40 14.37 -1.59
N LEU A 241 5.41 13.66 -1.04
CA LEU A 241 5.43 12.20 -0.92
C LEU A 241 5.37 11.50 -2.29
N VAL A 242 4.55 11.99 -3.22
CA VAL A 242 4.50 11.49 -4.60
C VAL A 242 5.86 11.65 -5.27
N PHE A 243 6.47 12.83 -5.18
CA PHE A 243 7.82 13.05 -5.72
C PHE A 243 8.85 12.12 -5.08
N LEU A 244 8.84 11.97 -3.76
CA LEU A 244 9.74 11.09 -3.02
C LEU A 244 9.63 9.63 -3.48
N VAL A 245 8.40 9.11 -3.61
CA VAL A 245 8.17 7.73 -4.05
C VAL A 245 8.61 7.54 -5.49
N LEU A 246 8.29 8.48 -6.40
CA LEU A 246 8.73 8.40 -7.80
C LEU A 246 10.25 8.46 -7.94
N ALA A 247 10.92 9.33 -7.19
CA ALA A 247 12.37 9.39 -7.14
C ALA A 247 12.97 8.08 -6.59
N GLY A 248 12.36 7.50 -5.54
CA GLY A 248 12.73 6.21 -4.99
C GLY A 248 12.58 5.05 -5.99
N VAL A 249 11.50 5.05 -6.78
CA VAL A 249 11.25 4.09 -7.86
C VAL A 249 12.29 4.22 -8.99
N ALA A 250 12.60 5.44 -9.43
CA ALA A 250 13.65 5.68 -10.40
C ALA A 250 15.02 5.19 -9.87
N GLY A 251 15.35 5.52 -8.62
CA GLY A 251 16.56 5.06 -7.97
C GLY A 251 16.64 3.54 -7.85
N SER A 252 15.56 2.88 -7.44
CA SER A 252 15.51 1.42 -7.33
C SER A 252 15.66 0.74 -8.69
N TYR A 253 15.08 1.32 -9.75
CA TYR A 253 15.25 0.84 -11.13
C TYR A 253 16.70 0.91 -11.58
N ILE A 254 17.37 2.05 -11.38
CA ILE A 254 18.79 2.22 -11.72
C ILE A 254 19.65 1.21 -10.96
N LEU A 255 19.36 0.98 -9.68
CA LEU A 255 20.10 0.00 -8.87
C LEU A 255 19.88 -1.44 -9.35
N ALA A 256 18.65 -1.80 -9.70
CA ALA A 256 18.32 -3.14 -10.18
C ALA A 256 18.91 -3.42 -11.57
N ASP A 257 18.89 -2.44 -12.48
CA ASP A 257 19.49 -2.57 -13.81
C ASP A 257 21.01 -2.78 -13.72
N LYS A 258 21.69 -2.00 -12.87
CA LYS A 258 23.13 -2.19 -12.59
C LYS A 258 23.44 -3.58 -12.04
N ARG A 259 22.62 -4.10 -11.12
CA ARG A 259 22.79 -5.45 -10.54
C ARG A 259 22.50 -6.57 -11.54
N SER A 260 21.69 -6.31 -12.57
CA SER A 260 21.31 -7.31 -13.56
C SER A 260 22.40 -7.57 -14.62
N GLY A 261 23.53 -6.86 -14.58
CA GLY A 261 24.69 -7.12 -15.45
C GLY A 261 24.50 -6.79 -16.94
N LYS A 262 23.34 -6.25 -17.33
CA LYS A 262 23.02 -5.91 -18.73
C LYS A 262 23.83 -4.74 -19.30
N GLY A 263 24.46 -3.94 -18.42
CA GLY A 263 25.32 -2.83 -18.80
C GLY A 263 26.68 -3.23 -19.37
N GLU A 264 27.28 -4.35 -18.93
CA GLU A 264 28.60 -4.78 -19.44
C GLU A 264 28.50 -5.50 -20.78
N PHE A 265 27.43 -6.25 -21.02
CA PHE A 265 27.24 -7.00 -22.27
C PHE A 265 26.96 -6.12 -23.50
N ARG A 266 26.45 -4.89 -23.30
CA ARG A 266 26.13 -3.96 -24.38
C ARG A 266 27.34 -3.15 -24.84
N MET A 267 28.35 -2.96 -23.99
CA MET A 267 29.61 -2.29 -24.33
C MET A 267 30.58 -3.22 -25.09
N LEU A 268 30.57 -4.52 -24.80
CA LEU A 268 31.40 -5.53 -25.48
C LEU A 268 30.95 -5.86 -26.91
N HIS A 269 29.71 -5.52 -27.29
CA HIS A 269 29.18 -5.75 -28.63
C HIS A 269 29.26 -4.53 -29.57
N MET A 270 29.87 -3.43 -29.12
CA MET A 270 30.03 -2.20 -29.92
C MET A 270 31.45 -2.01 -30.50
N THR A 271 32.30 -3.04 -30.44
CA THR A 271 33.58 -3.08 -31.17
C THR A 271 33.69 -4.36 -31.98
N PRO A 272 33.56 -4.23 -33.31
CA PRO A 272 34.58 -4.68 -34.26
C PRO A 272 35.08 -3.43 -34.99
N ASP A 273 36.32 -2.99 -34.81
CA ASP A 273 37.50 -3.51 -35.52
C ASP A 273 37.16 -4.03 -36.93
N ASP A 274 37.36 -3.16 -37.92
CA ASP A 274 37.77 -3.53 -39.28
C ASP A 274 38.43 -2.30 -39.91
N GLY A 275 39.71 -2.15 -39.59
CA GLY A 275 40.64 -1.41 -40.42
C GLY A 275 41.01 -2.23 -41.66
N PHE A 276 41.30 -1.49 -42.74
CA PHE A 276 42.07 -1.90 -43.92
C PHE A 276 41.52 -3.03 -44.81
N HIS A 277 41.06 -2.64 -46.01
CA HIS A 277 41.71 -3.11 -47.23
C HIS A 277 41.67 -2.03 -48.31
N GLU A 278 42.85 -1.51 -48.61
CA GLU A 278 43.22 -0.77 -49.80
C GLU A 278 43.58 -1.76 -50.92
N GLN A 279 43.40 -1.33 -52.18
CA GLN A 279 44.07 -1.76 -53.43
C GLN A 279 43.25 -2.49 -54.51
N LEU A 280 43.16 -1.73 -55.63
CA LEU A 280 43.16 -2.09 -57.07
C LEU A 280 41.94 -2.78 -57.69
#